data_AF-A0AAV8ZL16-F1
#
_entry.id   AF-A0AAV8ZL16-F1
#
_cell.length_a   1.000
_cell.length_b   1.000
_cell.length_c   1.000
_cell.angle_alpha   90.00
_cell.angle_beta   90.00
_cell.angle_gamma   90.00
#
_symmetry.space_group_name_H-M   'P 1'
#
loop_
_entity.id
_entity.type
_entity.pdbx_description
1 polymer ?
#
loop_
_entity_poly.entity_id
_entity_poly.type
_entity_poly.pdbx_seq_one_letter_code
_entity_poly.pdbx_strand_id
1 'polypeptide(L)'
;MVIPTEYFQHLDHTGQRMDRFERPELVLGTYEFVATTDYCRNNTLPKPPAVIFVIDVSYNTMKSGLVHLLCSQMKDIIQNLPVDQDHKKSNMRVGFITYNSSVHFYNIKVSLIFFVL
;
A
#
# COMPACT_ATOMS: atom_id res chain seq x y z
N MET A 1 35.27 10.82 13.86
CA MET A 1 34.10 10.40 13.07
C MET A 1 34.15 11.18 11.77
N VAL A 2 34.16 10.50 10.61
CA VAL A 2 34.23 11.17 9.30
C VAL A 2 32.80 11.42 8.83
N ILE A 3 32.49 12.64 8.40
CA ILE A 3 31.19 12.99 7.81
C ILE A 3 31.24 12.59 6.32
N PRO A 4 30.24 11.84 5.80
CA PRO A 4 30.16 11.54 4.37
C PRO A 4 30.18 12.80 3.52
N THR A 5 30.84 12.75 2.36
CA THR A 5 31.01 13.92 1.48
C THR A 5 29.67 14.51 1.06
N GLU A 6 28.67 13.66 0.82
CA GLU A 6 27.32 14.06 0.41
C GLU A 6 26.52 14.75 1.54
N TYR A 7 26.93 14.57 2.80
CA TYR A 7 26.26 15.13 3.98
C TYR A 7 26.99 16.35 4.57
N PHE A 8 28.20 16.65 4.07
CA PHE A 8 29.03 17.71 4.64
C PHE A 8 28.41 19.10 4.45
N GLN A 9 28.45 19.92 5.50
CA GLN A 9 28.09 21.34 5.46
C GLN A 9 28.96 22.13 6.44
N HIS A 10 29.22 23.39 6.10
CA HIS A 10 29.96 24.32 6.96
C HIS A 10 29.15 24.73 8.21
N LEU A 11 29.89 25.08 9.26
CA LEU A 11 29.33 25.69 10.46
C LEU A 11 29.30 27.22 10.32
N ASP A 12 28.35 27.86 10.98
CA ASP A 12 28.28 29.30 11.16
C ASP A 12 29.23 29.78 12.27
N HIS A 13 29.23 31.08 12.53
CA HIS A 13 30.04 31.72 13.56
C HIS A 13 29.67 31.31 15.00
N THR A 14 28.53 30.64 15.20
CA THR A 14 28.08 30.10 16.49
C THR A 14 28.33 28.59 16.63
N GLY A 15 28.96 27.97 15.62
CA GLY A 15 29.23 26.53 15.58
C GLY A 15 28.01 25.69 15.19
N GLN A 16 26.94 26.31 14.69
CA GLN A 16 25.75 25.62 14.20
C GLN A 16 25.89 25.33 12.71
N ARG A 17 25.35 24.20 12.25
CA ARG A 17 25.34 23.90 10.81
C ARG A 17 24.48 24.92 10.06
N MET A 18 24.99 25.42 8.94
CA MET A 18 24.27 26.39 8.10
C MET A 18 22.93 25.83 7.55
N ASP A 19 22.88 24.53 7.24
CA ASP A 19 21.70 23.83 6.69
C ASP A 19 20.72 23.33 7.77
N ARG A 20 20.94 23.68 9.04
CA ARG A 20 20.19 23.08 10.17
C ARG A 20 18.68 23.22 10.02
N PHE A 21 18.18 24.40 9.61
CA PHE A 21 16.75 24.66 9.47
C PHE A 21 16.18 24.24 8.12
N GLU A 22 17.02 23.84 7.17
CA GLU A 22 16.61 23.37 5.84
C GLU A 22 16.33 21.86 5.84
N ARG A 23 16.85 21.15 6.85
CA ARG A 23 16.85 19.68 6.91
C ARG A 23 16.00 19.19 8.08
N PRO A 24 14.85 18.55 7.84
CA PRO A 24 13.95 18.13 8.90
C PRO A 24 14.61 17.18 9.91
N GLU A 25 15.55 16.34 9.47
CA GLU A 25 16.27 15.40 10.32
C GLU A 25 17.21 16.08 11.34
N LEU A 26 17.51 17.37 11.16
CA LEU A 26 18.38 18.14 12.05
C LEU A 26 17.61 18.95 13.11
N VAL A 27 16.30 19.14 12.95
CA VAL A 27 15.49 20.03 13.80
C VAL A 27 14.16 19.44 14.27
N LEU A 28 13.60 18.46 13.57
CA LEU A 28 12.31 17.86 13.92
C LEU A 28 12.49 16.57 14.71
N GLY A 29 11.58 16.32 15.67
CA GLY A 29 11.53 15.06 16.42
C GLY A 29 10.97 13.88 15.61
N THR A 30 10.27 14.16 14.50
CA THR A 30 9.67 13.17 13.60
C THR A 30 9.86 13.62 12.16
N TYR A 31 10.36 12.72 11.31
CA TYR A 31 10.57 12.92 9.87
C TYR A 31 10.70 11.54 9.20
N GLU A 32 10.70 11.49 7.87
CA GLU A 32 10.83 10.26 7.09
C GLU A 32 12.04 10.32 6.15
N PHE A 33 12.74 9.20 6.00
CA PHE A 33 13.79 9.03 5.00
C PHE A 33 13.32 8.11 3.87
N VAL A 34 13.79 8.39 2.66
CA VAL A 34 13.67 7.46 1.55
C VAL A 34 14.64 6.31 1.77
N ALA A 35 14.10 5.11 1.95
CA ALA A 35 14.91 3.92 2.15
C ALA A 35 15.62 3.50 0.85
N THR A 36 16.92 3.19 0.97
CA THR A 36 17.73 2.64 -0.11
C THR A 36 17.46 1.14 -0.29
N THR A 37 17.95 0.54 -1.38
CA THR A 37 17.61 -0.85 -1.75
C THR A 37 18.14 -1.89 -0.76
N ASP A 38 19.21 -1.60 -0.03
CA ASP A 38 19.75 -2.41 1.07
C ASP A 38 18.78 -2.59 2.25
N TYR A 39 17.81 -1.69 2.43
CA TYR A 39 16.70 -1.86 3.37
C TYR A 39 15.58 -2.74 2.80
N CYS A 40 15.60 -3.04 1.50
CA CYS A 40 14.56 -3.82 0.84
C CYS A 40 14.91 -5.32 0.83
N ARG A 41 13.88 -6.16 0.90
CA ARG A 41 14.05 -7.62 0.82
C ARG A 41 14.79 -7.98 -0.47
N ASN A 42 15.89 -8.73 -0.33
CA ASN A 42 16.74 -9.18 -1.43
C ASN A 42 17.31 -8.04 -2.31
N ASN A 43 17.48 -6.83 -1.77
CA ASN A 43 17.93 -5.65 -2.52
C ASN A 43 17.02 -5.27 -3.69
N THR A 44 15.75 -5.71 -3.66
CA THR A 44 14.76 -5.44 -4.71
C THR A 44 13.63 -4.58 -4.17
N LEU A 45 13.21 -3.57 -4.93
CA LEU A 45 12.09 -2.71 -4.54
C LEU A 45 10.83 -3.54 -4.27
N PRO A 46 10.09 -3.25 -3.18
CA PRO A 46 8.90 -4.01 -2.84
C PRO A 46 7.83 -3.86 -3.92
N LYS A 47 7.09 -4.94 -4.16
CA LYS A 47 5.92 -4.91 -5.04
C LYS A 47 4.76 -4.20 -4.32
N PRO A 48 3.84 -3.56 -5.07
CA PRO A 48 2.62 -3.02 -4.48
C PRO A 48 1.84 -4.09 -3.69
N PRO A 49 1.24 -3.69 -2.56
CA PRO A 49 0.46 -4.60 -1.72
C PRO A 49 -0.80 -5.08 -2.44
N ALA A 50 -1.45 -6.08 -1.85
CA ALA A 50 -2.72 -6.61 -2.32
C ALA A 50 -3.76 -6.64 -1.19
N VAL A 51 -5.01 -6.36 -1.52
CA VAL A 51 -6.16 -6.52 -0.63
C VAL A 51 -6.91 -7.78 -1.05
N ILE A 52 -7.10 -8.71 -0.12
CA ILE A 52 -7.90 -9.91 -0.35
C ILE A 52 -9.19 -9.79 0.47
N PHE A 53 -10.32 -9.68 -0.22
CA PHE A 53 -11.64 -9.73 0.40
C PHE A 53 -12.03 -11.19 0.63
N VAL A 54 -12.07 -11.59 1.90
CA VAL A 54 -12.50 -12.93 2.32
C VAL A 54 -13.91 -12.81 2.89
N ILE A 55 -14.90 -13.36 2.19
CA ILE A 55 -16.32 -13.11 2.44
C ILE A 55 -16.98 -14.38 2.97
N ASP A 56 -17.57 -14.28 4.16
CA ASP A 56 -18.43 -15.35 4.68
C ASP A 56 -19.74 -15.41 3.88
N VAL A 57 -20.02 -16.58 3.30
CA VAL A 57 -21.26 -16.87 2.57
C VAL A 57 -22.05 -17.99 3.26
N SER A 58 -21.91 -18.12 4.58
CA SER A 58 -22.73 -18.98 5.42
C SER A 58 -24.20 -18.57 5.42
N TYR A 59 -25.08 -19.50 5.81
CA TYR A 59 -26.53 -19.28 5.83
C TYR A 59 -26.93 -18.03 6.63
N ASN A 60 -26.29 -17.77 7.78
CA ASN A 60 -26.60 -16.63 8.63
C ASN A 60 -26.25 -15.30 7.94
N THR A 61 -25.09 -15.23 7.28
CA THR A 61 -24.59 -14.02 6.60
C THR A 61 -25.36 -13.74 5.31
N MET A 62 -25.84 -14.79 4.63
CA MET A 62 -26.79 -14.64 3.53
C MET A 62 -28.16 -14.16 4.01
N LYS A 63 -28.70 -14.76 5.09
CA LYS A 63 -30.02 -14.42 5.64
C LYS A 63 -30.10 -13.00 6.18
N SER A 64 -29.01 -12.47 6.74
CA SER A 64 -28.94 -11.09 7.22
C SER A 64 -28.91 -10.05 6.10
N GLY A 65 -28.69 -10.48 4.84
CA GLY A 65 -28.52 -9.59 3.70
C GLY A 65 -27.14 -8.93 3.60
N LEU A 66 -26.19 -9.30 4.47
CA LEU A 66 -24.86 -8.67 4.50
C LEU A 66 -24.10 -8.89 3.19
N VAL A 67 -24.16 -10.09 2.61
CA VAL A 67 -23.51 -10.37 1.32
C VAL A 67 -24.09 -9.50 0.21
N HIS A 68 -25.41 -9.32 0.20
CA HIS A 68 -26.09 -8.49 -0.79
C HIS A 68 -25.68 -7.01 -0.68
N LEU A 69 -25.65 -6.48 0.55
CA LEU A 69 -25.17 -5.13 0.82
C LEU A 69 -23.70 -4.95 0.44
N LEU A 70 -22.85 -5.93 0.78
CA LEU A 70 -21.44 -5.89 0.43
C LEU A 70 -21.25 -5.87 -1.09
N CYS A 71 -21.94 -6.73 -1.83
CA CYS A 71 -21.88 -6.76 -3.29
C CYS A 71 -22.38 -5.45 -3.91
N SER A 72 -23.41 -4.81 -3.35
CA SER A 72 -23.92 -3.53 -3.87
C SER A 72 -22.96 -2.37 -3.64
N GLN A 73 -22.18 -2.40 -2.56
CA GLN A 73 -21.19 -1.37 -2.21
C GLN A 73 -19.78 -1.70 -2.73
N MET A 74 -19.53 -2.92 -3.19
CA MET A 74 -18.18 -3.40 -3.52
C MET A 74 -17.48 -2.53 -4.56
N LYS A 75 -18.23 -2.06 -5.57
CA LYS A 75 -17.68 -1.20 -6.62
C LYS A 75 -17.15 0.12 -6.05
N ASP A 76 -17.90 0.73 -5.14
CA ASP A 76 -17.54 1.99 -4.50
C ASP A 76 -16.35 1.79 -3.56
N ILE A 77 -16.32 0.67 -2.81
CA ILE A 77 -15.18 0.31 -1.95
C ILE A 77 -13.90 0.18 -2.77
N ILE A 78 -13.94 -0.52 -3.92
CA ILE A 78 -12.77 -0.71 -4.78
C ILE A 78 -12.31 0.62 -5.41
N GLN A 79 -13.24 1.48 -5.81
CA GLN A 79 -12.92 2.79 -6.39
C GLN A 79 -12.26 3.73 -5.38
N ASN A 80 -12.54 3.55 -4.08
CA ASN A 80 -12.00 4.36 -3.00
C ASN A 80 -10.80 3.71 -2.29
N LEU A 81 -10.12 2.75 -2.92
CA LEU A 81 -8.86 2.22 -2.38
C LEU A 81 -7.79 3.33 -2.31
N PRO A 82 -6.90 3.29 -1.30
CA PRO A 82 -5.84 4.27 -1.15
C PRO A 82 -5.00 4.42 -2.42
N VAL A 83 -4.63 5.66 -2.72
CA VAL A 83 -3.81 6.03 -3.87
C VAL A 83 -2.56 6.72 -3.34
N ASP A 84 -1.39 6.22 -3.74
CA ASP A 84 -0.10 6.83 -3.41
C ASP A 84 -0.02 8.23 -4.04
N GLN A 85 0.70 9.16 -3.40
CA GLN A 85 0.71 10.60 -3.73
C GLN A 85 1.00 10.90 -5.22
N ASP A 86 1.80 10.06 -5.88
CA ASP A 86 2.21 10.23 -7.28
C ASP A 86 1.35 9.48 -8.30
N HIS A 87 0.27 8.80 -7.86
CA HIS A 87 -0.55 7.96 -8.73
C HIS A 87 -1.96 8.56 -8.95
N LYS A 88 -2.51 8.37 -10.16
CA LYS A 88 -3.90 8.75 -10.47
C LYS A 88 -4.93 7.70 -10.05
N LYS A 89 -4.48 6.46 -9.80
CA LYS A 89 -5.29 5.30 -9.41
C LYS A 89 -4.48 4.39 -8.49
N SER A 90 -5.16 3.63 -7.63
CA SER A 90 -4.51 2.65 -6.77
C SER A 90 -3.75 1.61 -7.58
N ASN A 91 -2.50 1.35 -7.21
CA ASN A 91 -1.66 0.26 -7.75
C ASN A 91 -1.87 -1.06 -6.99
N MET A 92 -2.72 -1.06 -5.97
CA MET A 92 -3.01 -2.23 -5.16
C MET A 92 -3.76 -3.28 -5.96
N ARG A 93 -3.37 -4.53 -5.81
CA ARG A 93 -4.09 -5.66 -6.42
C ARG A 93 -5.26 -6.07 -5.53
N VAL A 94 -6.38 -6.46 -6.13
CA VAL A 94 -7.56 -6.94 -5.40
C VAL A 94 -7.82 -8.40 -5.72
N GLY A 95 -8.09 -9.20 -4.70
CA GLY A 95 -8.51 -10.60 -4.81
C GLY A 95 -9.77 -10.87 -3.99
N PHE A 96 -10.52 -11.90 -4.38
CA PHE A 96 -11.75 -12.30 -3.69
C PHE A 96 -11.69 -13.79 -3.37
N ILE A 97 -12.14 -14.11 -2.17
CA ILE A 97 -12.33 -15.47 -1.67
C ILE A 97 -13.68 -15.48 -0.94
N THR A 98 -14.48 -16.52 -1.14
CA THR A 98 -15.67 -16.75 -0.30
C THR A 98 -15.50 -18.04 0.47
N TYR A 99 -16.15 -18.14 1.63
CA TYR A 99 -16.10 -19.37 2.42
C TYR A 99 -17.43 -19.68 3.12
N ASN A 100 -17.68 -20.97 3.27
CA ASN A 100 -18.70 -21.55 4.15
C ASN A 100 -18.12 -22.86 4.76
N SER A 101 -18.69 -24.04 4.46
CA SER A 101 -18.07 -25.35 4.71
C SER A 101 -16.89 -25.64 3.75
N SER A 102 -16.70 -24.83 2.71
CA SER A 102 -15.58 -24.93 1.77
C SER A 102 -15.10 -23.55 1.35
N VAL A 103 -13.87 -23.47 0.84
CA VAL A 103 -13.25 -22.23 0.36
C VAL A 103 -13.37 -22.15 -1.16
N HIS A 104 -13.80 -21.00 -1.67
CA HIS A 104 -13.95 -20.75 -3.10
C HIS A 104 -13.04 -19.61 -3.52
N PHE A 105 -12.18 -19.89 -4.50
CA PHE A 105 -11.25 -18.93 -5.08
C PHE A 105 -11.79 -18.42 -6.42
N TYR A 106 -11.64 -17.12 -6.68
CA TYR A 106 -12.09 -16.49 -7.91
C TYR A 106 -10.90 -16.00 -8.74
N ASN A 107 -10.88 -16.35 -10.02
CA ASN A 107 -9.89 -15.84 -10.98
C ASN A 107 -10.49 -14.70 -11.80
N ILE A 108 -10.05 -13.47 -11.52
CA ILE A 108 -10.60 -12.23 -12.13
C ILE A 108 -9.59 -11.60 -13.08
N LYS A 109 -8.98 -12.41 -13.95
CA LYS A 109 -8.11 -11.87 -15.01
C LYS A 109 -8.92 -10.99 -15.96
N VAL A 110 -8.39 -9.81 -16.30
CA VAL A 110 -8.97 -8.87 -17.27
C VAL A 110 -9.15 -9.51 -18.65
N SER A 111 -8.36 -10.54 -18.97
CA SER A 111 -8.44 -11.33 -20.21
C SER A 111 -9.48 -12.46 -20.17
N LEU A 112 -10.42 -12.47 -19.21
CA LEU A 112 -11.55 -13.38 -19.24
C LEU A 112 -12.57 -12.91 -20.29
N ILE A 113 -12.16 -12.95 -21.56
CA ILE A 113 -13.12 -13.06 -22.66
C ILE A 113 -13.78 -14.42 -22.43
N PHE A 114 -15.08 -14.43 -22.20
CA PHE A 114 -15.90 -15.62 -22.40
C PHE A 114 -15.77 -16.02 -23.87
N PHE A 115 -14.70 -16.73 -24.22
CA PHE A 115 -14.72 -17.66 -25.33
C PHE A 115 -15.34 -18.93 -24.76
N VAL A 116 -16.61 -19.11 -25.12
CA VAL A 116 -17.37 -20.35 -24.96
C VAL A 116 -16.56 -21.52 -25.50
N LEU A 117 -16.45 -22.59 -24.72
CA LEU A 117 -16.78 -23.96 -25.11
C LEU A 117 -17.38 -24.67 -23.89
#